data_AF-A0A183Q741-F1
#
_entry.id   AF-A0A183Q741-F1
#
_cell.length_a   1.000
_cell.length_b   1.000
_cell.length_c   1.000
_cell.angle_alpha   90.00
_cell.angle_beta   90.00
_cell.angle_gamma   90.00
#
_symmetry.space_group_name_H-M   'P 1'
#
loop_
_entity.id
_entity.type
_entity.pdbx_description
1 polymer ?
#
loop_
_entity_poly.entity_id
_entity_poly.type
_entity_poly.pdbx_seq_one_letter_code
_entity_poly.pdbx_strand_id
1 'polypeptide(L)'
;MDEYKEYLYKRRPRYRDLDAGDLTKQRKIREKLKCKSFKWFMTEIAFDLVKKYPLIEPISKADGEIRSVADSYLCLDAMGANEYTPVKLRPCTKDNPNAIGIQKFEYSYHEDIRVIKQ
;
A
#
# COMPACT_ATOMS: atom_id res chain seq x y z
N MET A 1 3.30 -9.77 -17.98
CA MET A 1 3.93 -8.49 -17.59
C MET A 1 5.45 -8.64 -17.44
N ASP A 2 6.09 -9.51 -18.23
CA ASP A 2 7.55 -9.73 -18.23
C ASP A 2 8.18 -9.72 -16.83
N GLU A 3 9.22 -8.91 -16.60
CA GLU A 3 9.86 -8.70 -15.30
C GLU A 3 8.98 -7.92 -14.29
N TYR A 4 8.01 -7.13 -14.76
CA TYR A 4 7.17 -6.29 -13.91
C TYR A 4 6.18 -7.08 -13.05
N LYS A 5 5.89 -8.35 -13.39
CA LYS A 5 5.09 -9.24 -12.54
C LYS A 5 5.72 -9.43 -11.15
N GLU A 6 7.04 -9.30 -11.03
CA GLU A 6 7.73 -9.46 -9.75
C GLU A 6 7.37 -8.36 -8.75
N TYR A 7 7.06 -7.14 -9.21
CA TYR A 7 6.58 -6.07 -8.31
C TYR A 7 5.20 -6.39 -7.74
N LEU A 8 4.32 -7.04 -8.53
CA LEU A 8 3.03 -7.53 -8.05
C LEU A 8 3.22 -8.65 -7.03
N TYR A 9 4.10 -9.62 -7.30
CA TYR A 9 4.37 -10.74 -6.41
C TYR A 9 5.04 -10.32 -5.11
N LYS A 10 5.91 -9.31 -5.11
CA LYS A 10 6.47 -8.74 -3.88
C LYS A 10 5.40 -8.16 -2.94
N ARG A 11 4.36 -7.52 -3.50
CA ARG A 11 3.24 -6.96 -2.72
C ARG A 11 2.21 -8.01 -2.32
N ARG A 12 2.03 -9.05 -3.14
CA ARG A 12 1.09 -10.16 -2.90
C ARG A 12 1.81 -11.50 -3.08
N PRO A 13 2.59 -11.94 -2.08
CA PRO A 13 3.39 -13.17 -2.19
C PRO A 13 2.60 -14.40 -2.60
N ARG A 14 1.34 -14.51 -2.16
CA ARG A 14 0.40 -15.60 -2.53
C ARG A 14 0.24 -15.81 -4.04
N TYR A 15 0.52 -14.80 -4.86
CA TYR A 15 0.41 -14.90 -6.32
C TYR A 15 1.54 -15.73 -6.95
N ARG A 16 2.62 -16.03 -6.22
CA ARG A 16 3.68 -16.92 -6.71
C ARG A 16 3.22 -18.38 -6.79
N ASP A 17 2.39 -18.79 -5.85
CA ASP A 17 1.97 -20.19 -5.69
C ASP A 17 0.60 -20.47 -6.33
N LEU A 18 -0.05 -19.44 -6.86
CA LEU A 18 -1.32 -19.57 -7.57
C LEU A 18 -1.09 -20.17 -8.96
N ASP A 19 -1.82 -21.26 -9.24
CA ASP A 19 -1.86 -21.85 -10.58
C ASP A 19 -2.55 -20.88 -11.55
N ALA A 20 -1.81 -20.43 -12.56
CA ALA A 20 -2.31 -19.56 -13.62
C ALA A 20 -2.92 -20.33 -14.80
N GLY A 21 -2.94 -21.66 -14.73
CA GLY A 21 -3.35 -22.56 -15.80
C GLY A 21 -2.39 -22.57 -16.99
N ASP A 22 -2.82 -23.19 -18.09
CA ASP A 22 -2.03 -23.24 -19.33
C ASP A 22 -2.08 -21.89 -20.08
N LEU A 23 -0.94 -21.20 -20.12
CA LEU A 23 -0.75 -19.93 -20.82
C LEU A 23 -0.05 -20.08 -22.19
N THR A 24 0.12 -21.30 -22.70
CA THR A 24 0.88 -21.58 -23.93
C THR A 24 0.28 -20.88 -25.15
N LYS A 25 -1.05 -20.92 -25.32
CA LYS A 25 -1.73 -20.28 -26.46
C LYS A 25 -1.56 -18.76 -26.45
N GLN A 26 -1.68 -18.15 -25.28
CA GLN A 26 -1.58 -16.71 -25.04
C GLN A 26 -0.15 -16.21 -25.33
N ARG A 27 0.87 -16.98 -24.91
CA ARG A 27 2.28 -16.68 -25.22
C ARG A 27 2.57 -16.76 -26.72
N LYS A 28 2.08 -17.80 -27.41
CA LYS A 28 2.21 -17.95 -28.87
C LYS A 28 1.58 -16.80 -29.65
N ILE A 29 0.42 -16.30 -29.21
CA ILE A 29 -0.24 -15.14 -29.85
C ILE A 29 0.66 -13.90 -29.75
N ARG A 30 1.26 -13.65 -28.57
CA ARG A 30 2.16 -12.51 -28.37
C ARG A 30 3.39 -12.57 -29.29
N GLU A 31 3.99 -13.74 -29.43
CA GLU A 31 5.14 -13.98 -30.31
C GLU A 31 4.75 -13.78 -31.79
N LYS A 32 3.62 -14.37 -32.22
CA LYS A 32 3.11 -14.25 -33.59
C LYS A 32 2.85 -12.80 -33.99
N LEU A 33 2.29 -12.00 -33.08
CA LEU A 33 1.97 -10.58 -33.32
C LEU A 33 3.20 -9.66 -33.19
N LYS A 34 4.37 -10.20 -32.83
CA LYS A 34 5.61 -9.42 -32.60
C LYS A 34 5.36 -8.24 -31.65
N CYS A 35 4.59 -8.48 -30.59
CA CYS A 35 4.27 -7.44 -29.61
C CYS A 35 5.54 -6.91 -28.94
N LYS A 36 5.54 -5.61 -28.63
CA LYS A 36 6.62 -4.97 -27.87
C LYS A 36 6.70 -5.51 -26.43
N SER A 37 7.83 -5.25 -25.76
CA SER A 37 8.01 -5.64 -24.37
C SER A 37 7.09 -4.85 -23.44
N PHE A 38 6.80 -5.42 -22.26
CA PHE A 38 6.04 -4.70 -21.25
C PHE A 38 6.83 -3.49 -20.71
N LYS A 39 8.17 -3.56 -20.72
CA LYS A 39 9.04 -2.40 -20.45
C LYS A 39 8.76 -1.24 -21.41
N TRP A 40 8.69 -1.48 -22.72
CA TRP A 40 8.35 -0.44 -23.70
C TRP A 40 6.99 0.20 -23.40
N PHE A 41 5.99 -0.62 -23.02
CA PHE A 41 4.69 -0.10 -22.64
C PHE A 41 4.79 0.82 -21.41
N MET A 42 5.54 0.39 -20.38
CA MET A 42 5.73 1.17 -19.14
C MET A 42 6.57 2.44 -19.34
N THR A 43 7.45 2.50 -20.33
CA THR A 43 8.29 3.69 -20.58
C THR A 43 7.72 4.65 -21.60
N GLU A 44 7.03 4.15 -22.64
CA GLU A 44 6.55 4.99 -23.75
C GLU A 44 5.05 5.32 -23.64
N ILE A 45 4.24 4.39 -23.13
CA ILE A 45 2.78 4.53 -23.13
C ILE A 45 2.25 4.90 -21.74
N ALA A 46 2.71 4.21 -20.69
CA ALA A 46 2.27 4.41 -19.31
C ALA A 46 3.37 5.03 -18.43
N PHE A 47 4.11 6.00 -18.99
CA PHE A 47 5.29 6.61 -18.37
C PHE A 47 4.98 7.39 -17.08
N ASP A 48 3.75 7.86 -16.92
CA ASP A 48 3.25 8.61 -15.77
C ASP A 48 2.75 7.69 -14.64
N LEU A 49 2.44 6.42 -14.95
CA LEU A 49 1.92 5.46 -13.98
C LEU A 49 2.86 5.32 -12.78
N VAL A 50 4.17 5.22 -13.02
CA VAL A 50 5.18 5.06 -11.96
C VAL A 50 5.42 6.32 -11.14
N LYS A 51 5.01 7.50 -11.63
CA LYS A 51 5.07 8.75 -10.85
C LYS A 51 4.04 8.74 -9.73
N LYS A 52 2.87 8.16 -9.99
CA LYS A 52 1.78 8.03 -9.00
C LYS A 52 1.83 6.71 -8.24
N TYR A 53 2.24 5.62 -8.88
CA TYR A 53 2.32 4.29 -8.29
C TYR A 53 3.72 3.72 -8.50
N PRO A 54 4.71 4.13 -7.69
CA PRO A 54 6.09 3.70 -7.84
C PRO A 54 6.19 2.18 -7.70
N LEU A 55 7.11 1.56 -8.43
CA LEU A 55 7.27 0.10 -8.45
C LEU A 55 7.60 -0.46 -7.06
N ILE A 56 8.40 0.30 -6.31
CA ILE A 56 8.71 0.08 -4.89
C ILE A 56 8.17 1.30 -4.15
N GLU A 57 7.29 1.09 -3.17
CA GLU A 57 6.77 2.20 -2.37
C GLU A 57 7.90 2.81 -1.54
N PRO A 58 8.10 4.14 -1.59
CA PRO A 58 9.04 4.81 -0.71
C PRO A 58 8.67 4.62 0.75
N ILE A 59 9.67 4.72 1.61
CA ILE A 59 9.49 4.63 3.07
C ILE A 59 8.65 5.82 3.53
N SER A 60 7.70 5.57 4.42
CA SER A 60 6.88 6.60 5.05
C SER A 60 7.75 7.59 5.81
N LYS A 61 7.37 8.87 5.77
CA LYS A 61 8.15 9.96 6.39
C LYS A 61 8.14 9.88 7.92
N ALA A 62 7.05 9.35 8.48
CA ALA A 62 6.91 9.03 9.89
C ALA A 62 5.89 7.90 10.07
N ASP A 63 6.03 7.12 11.14
CA ASP A 63 5.06 6.13 11.56
C ASP A 63 4.98 6.04 13.10
N GLY A 64 3.82 5.67 13.62
CA GLY A 64 3.61 5.52 15.07
C GLY A 64 2.25 6.01 15.54
N GLU A 65 2.16 6.32 16.83
CA GLU A 65 1.00 6.99 17.41
C GLU A 65 1.14 8.52 17.29
N ILE A 66 0.01 9.19 17.11
CA ILE A 66 -0.04 10.65 17.10
C ILE A 66 -0.53 11.10 18.48
N ARG A 67 0.41 11.49 19.34
CA ARG A 67 0.16 11.89 20.74
C ARG A 67 -0.05 13.40 20.85
N SER A 68 -1.05 13.81 21.63
CA SER A 68 -1.32 15.22 21.89
C SER A 68 -0.21 15.83 22.76
N VAL A 69 0.29 17.00 22.39
CA VAL A 69 1.23 17.77 23.22
C VAL A 69 0.52 18.42 24.42
N ALA A 70 -0.79 18.70 24.29
CA ALA A 70 -1.58 19.30 25.36
C ALA A 70 -1.94 18.30 26.48
N ASP A 71 -2.07 17.02 26.14
CA ASP A 71 -2.28 15.93 27.10
C ASP A 71 -1.60 14.66 26.59
N SER A 72 -0.47 14.31 27.20
CA SER A 72 0.34 13.16 26.79
C SER A 72 -0.35 11.81 27.02
N TYR A 73 -1.48 11.76 27.73
CA TYR A 73 -2.28 10.55 27.90
C TYR A 73 -3.20 10.28 26.70
N LEU A 74 -3.41 11.27 25.83
CA LEU A 74 -4.34 11.19 24.71
C LEU A 74 -3.62 11.01 23.37
N CYS A 75 -4.07 10.03 22.60
CA CYS A 75 -3.61 9.72 21.25
C CYS A 75 -4.77 9.80 20.26
N LEU A 76 -4.45 10.13 19.00
CA LEU A 76 -5.39 10.06 17.89
C LEU A 76 -5.84 8.61 17.70
N ASP A 77 -7.14 8.41 17.53
CA ASP A 77 -7.76 7.10 17.44
C ASP A 77 -8.81 7.07 16.32
N ALA A 78 -8.65 6.10 15.42
CA ALA A 78 -9.54 5.88 14.28
C ALA A 78 -10.60 4.80 14.52
N MET A 79 -10.76 4.31 15.76
CA MET A 79 -11.77 3.28 16.06
C MET A 79 -13.18 3.84 15.86
N GLY A 80 -13.89 3.28 14.88
CA GLY A 80 -15.23 3.70 14.49
C GLY A 80 -15.26 4.97 13.61
N ALA A 81 -14.10 5.51 13.23
CA ALA A 81 -14.02 6.61 12.30
C ALA A 81 -14.41 6.16 10.88
N ASN A 82 -15.08 7.05 10.15
CA ASN A 82 -15.48 6.86 8.76
C ASN A 82 -15.69 8.24 8.09
N GLU A 83 -16.32 8.27 6.92
CA GLU A 83 -16.59 9.51 6.18
C GLU A 83 -17.42 10.54 6.98
N TYR A 84 -18.31 10.09 7.86
CA TYR A 84 -19.21 10.92 8.67
C TYR A 84 -18.79 11.02 10.14
N THR A 85 -18.01 10.04 10.62
CA THR A 85 -17.54 9.98 12.00
C THR A 85 -16.06 10.38 12.06
N PRO A 86 -15.73 11.52 12.68
CA PRO A 86 -14.34 11.96 12.77
C PRO A 86 -13.51 11.04 13.67
N VAL A 87 -12.20 11.05 13.44
CA VAL A 87 -11.20 10.54 14.40
C VAL A 87 -11.30 11.28 15.72
N LYS A 88 -11.00 10.61 16.83
CA LYS A 88 -11.14 11.16 18.18
C LYS A 88 -9.85 11.00 18.95
N LEU A 89 -9.71 11.76 20.04
CA LEU A 89 -8.67 11.50 21.03
C LEU A 89 -9.18 10.46 22.04
N ARG A 90 -8.35 9.45 22.31
CA ARG A 90 -8.59 8.42 23.33
C ARG A 90 -7.30 8.15 24.11
N PRO A 91 -7.38 7.52 25.29
CA PRO A 91 -6.19 7.03 25.99
C PRO A 91 -5.26 6.24 25.06
N CYS A 92 -3.96 6.52 25.14
CA CYS A 92 -2.96 5.87 24.29
C CYS A 92 -2.93 4.34 24.54
N THR A 93 -3.12 3.54 23.48
CA THR A 93 -3.20 2.06 23.60
C THR A 93 -1.87 1.42 23.98
N LYS A 94 -0.76 2.07 23.62
CA LYS A 94 0.59 1.64 24.02
C LYS A 94 0.83 1.75 25.52
N ASP A 95 0.17 2.70 26.18
CA ASP A 95 0.36 2.97 27.61
C ASP A 95 -0.63 2.18 28.48
N ASN A 96 -1.67 1.58 27.88
CA ASN A 96 -2.70 0.82 28.58
C ASN A 96 -3.06 -0.47 27.81
N PRO A 97 -2.64 -1.65 28.28
CA PRO A 97 -2.93 -2.93 27.62
C PRO A 97 -4.42 -3.25 27.45
N ASN A 98 -5.29 -2.64 28.27
CA ASN A 98 -6.73 -2.85 28.21
C ASN A 98 -7.43 -1.88 27.23
N ALA A 99 -6.73 -0.87 26.73
CA ALA A 99 -7.28 0.05 25.76
C ALA A 99 -7.28 -0.59 24.37
N ILE A 100 -8.46 -0.69 23.76
CA ILE A 100 -8.64 -1.16 22.38
C ILE A 100 -8.85 0.07 21.50
N GLY A 101 -8.05 0.18 20.45
CA GLY A 101 -8.07 1.34 19.57
C GLY A 101 -7.23 1.14 18.31
N ILE A 102 -7.51 1.96 17.31
CA ILE A 102 -6.73 2.01 16.07
C ILE A 102 -5.91 3.30 16.11
N GLN A 103 -4.70 3.21 16.67
CA GLN A 103 -3.87 4.38 16.98
C GLN A 103 -2.51 4.40 16.26
N LYS A 104 -2.24 3.42 15.38
CA LYS A 104 -1.02 3.42 14.58
C LYS A 104 -1.29 4.04 13.21
N PHE A 105 -0.63 5.15 12.93
CA PHE A 105 -0.72 5.89 11.69
C PHE A 105 0.64 5.94 11.00
N GLU A 106 0.62 6.18 9.70
CA GLU A 106 1.78 6.57 8.93
C GLU A 106 1.51 7.89 8.20
N TYR A 107 2.55 8.73 8.13
CA TYR A 107 2.62 9.85 7.22
C TYR A 107 3.34 9.38 5.96
N SER A 108 2.56 9.05 4.93
CA SER A 108 3.06 8.32 3.76
C SER A 108 3.87 9.23 2.83
N TYR A 109 4.56 8.61 1.87
CA TYR A 109 5.29 9.34 0.82
C TYR A 109 4.39 10.17 -0.11
N HIS A 110 3.07 9.91 -0.12
CA HIS A 110 2.07 10.74 -0.79
C HIS A 110 1.66 11.98 0.01
N GLU A 111 2.27 12.21 1.17
CA GLU A 111 1.95 13.33 2.06
C GLU A 111 0.53 13.26 2.65
N ASP A 112 -0.02 12.06 2.76
CA ASP A 112 -1.27 11.75 3.45
C ASP A 112 -1.02 11.00 4.77
N ILE A 113 -1.96 11.14 5.71
CA ILE A 113 -1.97 10.39 6.97
C ILE A 113 -2.98 9.27 6.85
N ARG A 114 -2.55 8.03 7.09
CA ARG A 114 -3.42 6.85 7.01
C ARG A 114 -3.13 5.86 8.13
N VAL A 115 -4.13 5.06 8.48
CA VAL A 115 -3.98 3.97 9.45
C VAL A 115 -3.09 2.88 8.86
N ILE A 116 -2.13 2.39 9.65
CA ILE A 116 -1.35 1.21 9.29
C ILE A 116 -2.23 -0.02 9.50
N LYS A 117 -2.60 -0.69 8.41
CA LYS A 117 -3.28 -1.99 8.48
C LYS A 117 -2.27 -3.02 8.99
N GLN A 118 -2.50 -3.54 10.19
CA GLN A 118 -1.78 -4.70 10.73
C GLN A 118 -2.14 -5.96 9.94
#